data_AF-A0A929VCU4-F1
#
_entry.id   AF-A0A929VCU4-F1
#
_cell.length_a   1.000
_cell.length_b   1.000
_cell.length_c   1.000
_cell.angle_alpha   90.00
_cell.angle_beta   90.00
_cell.angle_gamma   90.00
#
_symmetry.space_group_name_H-M   'P 1'
#
loop_
_entity.id
_entity.type
_entity.pdbx_description
1 polymer ?
#
loop_
_entity_poly.entity_id
_entity_poly.type
_entity_poly.pdbx_seq_one_letter_code
_entity_poly.pdbx_strand_id
1 'polypeptide(L)'
;FRVVIPQIGEMMQLPEGRWLWILPCVLGMIGLFFAGADCCRKQEEGDLLAAQVVLCLWASLMGMVFSASFTTMESSSRYFIALPFAIGASCAYLLLRSRKKRESRCMRTLSLVMVLLALATGSRAAWINMDQLLLRDDTGNSWLAKAGKVLEEKGYDHAYSTFYLAGPVSVLTNGRVQVAQLDQFRDMKAMKWLSDASWYPPLTKSEEKTAFLVTEANRKDMELFLQKHPDLLLGVTELDGLRIYECKRNVTRWGE
;
A
#
# COMPACT_ATOMS: atom_id res chain seq x y z
N PHE A 1 -19.49 12.04 6.38
CA PHE A 1 -18.57 10.89 6.32
C PHE A 1 -19.19 9.80 5.45
N ARG A 2 -18.69 9.59 4.23
CA ARG A 2 -19.03 8.39 3.46
C ARG A 2 -18.08 7.29 3.94
N VAL A 3 -18.62 6.27 4.61
CA VAL A 3 -17.87 5.05 4.88
C VAL A 3 -17.67 4.38 3.52
N VAL A 4 -16.48 4.56 2.94
CA VAL A 4 -16.06 3.80 1.76
C VAL A 4 -15.79 2.40 2.26
N ILE A 5 -16.68 1.46 1.95
CA ILE A 5 -16.43 0.05 2.22
C ILE A 5 -15.20 -0.31 1.39
N PRO A 6 -14.09 -0.74 2.01
CA PRO A 6 -12.91 -1.12 1.26
C PRO A 6 -13.32 -2.21 0.27
N GLN A 7 -13.05 -2.01 -1.02
CA GLN A 7 -13.22 -3.02 -2.05
C GLN A 7 -12.14 -4.08 -1.85
N ILE A 8 -12.25 -4.84 -0.76
CA ILE A 8 -11.31 -5.89 -0.32
C ILE A 8 -11.02 -6.87 -1.46
N GLY A 9 -12.01 -7.15 -2.32
CA GLY A 9 -11.85 -7.99 -3.52
C GLY A 9 -10.99 -7.37 -4.63
N GLU A 10 -11.08 -6.06 -4.85
CA GLU A 10 -10.25 -5.34 -5.83
C GLU A 10 -8.84 -5.10 -5.29
N MET A 11 -8.73 -4.83 -3.98
CA MET A 11 -7.46 -4.68 -3.28
C MET A 11 -6.61 -5.95 -3.35
N MET A 12 -7.22 -7.14 -3.23
CA MET A 12 -6.48 -8.40 -3.36
C MET A 12 -6.19 -8.83 -4.82
N GLN A 13 -6.49 -7.99 -5.83
CA GLN A 13 -6.28 -8.27 -7.25
C GLN A 13 -6.89 -9.60 -7.73
N LEU A 14 -8.09 -9.89 -7.24
CA LEU A 14 -8.74 -11.17 -7.49
C LEU A 14 -9.64 -11.06 -8.72
N PRO A 15 -9.72 -12.12 -9.55
CA PRO A 15 -10.48 -12.07 -10.80
C PRO A 15 -11.94 -11.70 -10.55
N GLU A 16 -12.57 -11.03 -11.53
CA GLU A 16 -13.89 -10.36 -11.50
C GLU A 16 -15.11 -11.20 -11.03
N GLY A 17 -14.91 -12.46 -10.63
CA GLY A 17 -15.90 -13.30 -9.95
C GLY A 17 -16.12 -12.89 -8.48
N ARG A 18 -16.74 -11.74 -8.26
CA ARG A 18 -17.05 -11.17 -6.92
C ARG A 18 -17.71 -12.14 -5.93
N TRP A 19 -18.42 -13.15 -6.42
CA TRP A 19 -19.16 -14.11 -5.61
C TRP A 19 -18.30 -15.26 -5.05
N LEU A 20 -17.19 -15.60 -5.70
CA LEU A 20 -16.31 -16.70 -5.27
C LEU A 20 -15.63 -16.42 -3.91
N TRP A 21 -15.53 -15.15 -3.51
CA TRP A 21 -14.90 -14.70 -2.26
C TRP A 21 -15.87 -14.59 -1.09
N ILE A 22 -17.17 -14.46 -1.36
CA ILE A 22 -18.18 -14.45 -0.30
C ILE A 22 -18.15 -15.79 0.44
N LEU A 23 -17.92 -16.89 -0.28
CA LEU A 23 -17.98 -18.23 0.27
C LEU A 23 -16.87 -18.54 1.30
N PRO A 24 -15.57 -18.26 1.02
CA PRO A 24 -14.51 -18.35 2.03
C PRO A 24 -14.73 -17.41 3.22
N CYS A 25 -15.24 -16.19 3.00
CA CYS A 25 -15.53 -15.25 4.10
C CYS A 25 -16.64 -15.77 5.02
N VAL A 26 -17.74 -16.28 4.45
CA VAL A 26 -18.85 -16.87 5.22
C VAL A 26 -18.37 -18.07 6.04
N LEU A 27 -17.54 -18.94 5.46
CA LEU A 27 -16.95 -20.07 6.19
C LEU A 27 -15.93 -19.64 7.23
N GLY A 28 -15.16 -18.60 6.95
CA GLY A 28 -14.27 -17.95 7.91
C GLY A 28 -15.03 -17.52 9.17
N MET A 29 -16.19 -16.88 8.96
CA MET A 29 -17.11 -16.48 10.04
C MET A 29 -17.76 -17.67 10.75
N ILE A 30 -18.14 -18.73 10.03
CA ILE A 30 -18.65 -19.97 10.63
C ILE A 30 -17.57 -20.63 11.50
N GLY A 31 -16.33 -20.70 11.01
CA GLY A 31 -15.18 -21.21 11.77
C GLY A 31 -14.89 -20.37 13.00
N LEU A 32 -14.98 -19.04 12.89
CA LEU A 32 -14.86 -18.12 14.04
C LEU A 32 -15.95 -18.35 15.08
N PHE A 33 -17.21 -18.47 14.64
CA PHE A 33 -18.35 -18.74 15.53
C PHE A 33 -18.15 -20.06 16.29
N PHE A 34 -17.75 -21.11 15.57
CA PHE A 34 -17.49 -22.41 16.17
C PHE A 34 -16.27 -22.41 17.09
N ALA A 35 -15.20 -21.71 16.74
CA ALA A 35 -14.03 -21.53 17.61
C ALA A 35 -14.40 -20.80 18.90
N GLY A 36 -15.21 -19.74 18.83
CA GLY A 36 -15.72 -19.04 20.01
C GLY A 36 -16.60 -19.93 20.88
N ALA A 37 -17.51 -20.69 20.28
CA ALA A 37 -18.39 -21.60 20.99
C ALA A 37 -17.63 -22.75 21.69
N ASP A 38 -16.59 -23.27 21.04
CA ASP A 38 -15.75 -24.34 21.57
C ASP A 38 -14.78 -23.82 22.64
N CYS A 39 -14.29 -22.58 22.54
CA CYS A 39 -13.49 -21.93 23.61
C CYS A 39 -14.32 -21.71 24.90
N CYS A 40 -15.63 -21.46 24.77
CA CYS A 40 -16.54 -21.36 25.90
C CYS A 40 -16.91 -22.73 26.52
N ARG A 41 -16.54 -23.85 25.91
CA ARG A 41 -16.83 -25.21 26.38
C ARG A 41 -15.55 -25.86 26.92
N LYS A 42 -15.65 -26.65 28.00
CA LYS A 42 -14.51 -27.45 28.48
C LYS A 42 -14.17 -28.52 27.44
N GLN A 43 -13.07 -28.33 26.73
CA GLN A 43 -12.62 -29.19 25.63
C GLN A 43 -11.17 -29.66 25.86
N GLU A 44 -10.72 -30.67 25.12
CA GLU A 44 -9.34 -31.15 25.14
C GLU A 44 -8.35 -30.03 24.77
N GLU A 45 -7.17 -30.00 25.39
CA GLU A 45 -6.16 -28.95 25.24
C GLU A 45 -5.79 -28.64 23.77
N GLY A 46 -5.73 -29.68 22.91
CA GLY A 46 -5.40 -29.50 21.49
C GLY A 46 -6.48 -28.79 20.67
N ASP A 47 -7.76 -29.00 21.00
CA ASP A 47 -8.87 -28.30 20.33
C ASP A 47 -8.97 -26.85 20.80
N LEU A 48 -8.65 -26.61 22.08
CA LEU A 48 -8.59 -25.28 22.67
C LEU A 48 -7.50 -24.43 22.01
N LEU A 49 -6.31 -24.99 21.79
CA LEU A 49 -5.22 -24.31 21.09
C LEU A 49 -5.62 -23.92 19.66
N ALA A 50 -6.25 -24.84 18.93
CA ALA A 50 -6.70 -24.56 17.56
C ALA A 50 -7.77 -23.46 17.50
N ALA A 51 -8.72 -23.46 18.45
CA ALA A 51 -9.72 -22.40 18.58
C ALA A 51 -9.09 -21.04 18.95
N GLN A 52 -8.11 -21.03 19.86
CA GLN A 52 -7.37 -19.82 20.24
C GLN A 52 -6.62 -19.20 19.06
N VAL A 53 -5.95 -20.01 18.24
CA VAL A 53 -5.26 -19.53 17.03
C VAL A 53 -6.22 -18.81 16.08
N VAL A 54 -7.42 -19.37 15.85
CA VAL A 54 -8.45 -18.72 15.04
C VAL A 54 -8.86 -17.38 15.64
N LEU A 55 -9.17 -17.35 16.95
CA LEU A 55 -9.57 -16.13 17.64
C LEU A 55 -8.49 -15.03 17.59
N CYS A 56 -7.22 -15.39 17.78
CA CYS A 56 -6.09 -14.45 17.71
C CYS A 56 -5.90 -13.85 16.31
N LEU A 57 -6.09 -14.64 15.25
CA LEU A 57 -5.97 -14.16 13.87
C LEU A 57 -7.13 -13.22 13.50
N TRP A 58 -8.35 -13.52 13.93
CA TRP A 58 -9.49 -12.63 13.75
C TRP A 58 -9.38 -11.35 14.58
N ALA A 59 -8.87 -11.43 15.82
CA ALA A 59 -8.59 -10.25 16.65
C ALA A 59 -7.54 -9.34 16.00
N SER A 60 -6.47 -9.93 15.45
CA SER A 60 -5.43 -9.20 14.70
C SER A 60 -6.03 -8.49 13.47
N LEU A 61 -6.90 -9.17 12.71
CA LEU A 61 -7.60 -8.58 11.58
C LEU A 61 -8.47 -7.39 12.01
N MET A 62 -9.22 -7.51 13.10
CA MET A 62 -10.03 -6.42 13.64
C MET A 62 -9.17 -5.22 14.08
N GLY A 63 -8.03 -5.47 14.72
CA GLY A 63 -7.07 -4.41 15.07
C GLY A 63 -6.58 -3.63 13.84
N MET A 64 -6.29 -4.33 12.75
CA MET A 64 -5.89 -3.69 11.49
C MET A 64 -7.02 -2.90 10.83
N VAL A 65 -8.25 -3.44 10.80
CA VAL A 65 -9.42 -2.73 10.26
C VAL A 65 -9.72 -1.47 11.09
N PHE A 66 -9.59 -1.57 12.41
CA PHE A 66 -9.72 -0.43 13.31
C PHE A 66 -8.66 0.63 13.02
N SER A 67 -7.39 0.24 12.91
CA SER A 67 -6.30 1.15 12.52
C SER A 67 -6.56 1.82 11.17
N ALA A 68 -7.03 1.05 10.19
CA ALA A 68 -7.33 1.57 8.85
C ALA A 68 -8.44 2.64 8.87
N SER A 69 -9.33 2.62 9.86
CA SER A 69 -10.42 3.61 10.00
C SER A 69 -9.94 5.00 10.40
N PHE A 70 -8.74 5.11 11.00
CA PHE A 70 -8.14 6.38 11.42
C PHE A 70 -7.01 6.85 10.51
N THR A 71 -6.54 6.01 9.59
CA THR A 71 -5.53 6.39 8.60
C THR A 71 -6.21 6.88 7.33
N THR A 72 -5.96 8.14 6.94
CA THR A 72 -6.41 8.71 5.66
C THR A 72 -5.64 8.16 4.44
N MET A 73 -4.85 7.10 4.61
CA MET A 73 -4.09 6.50 3.53
C MET A 73 -5.07 5.91 2.51
N GLU A 74 -4.86 6.21 1.22
CA GLU A 74 -5.37 5.39 0.13
C GLU A 74 -5.10 3.93 0.51
N SER A 75 -6.18 3.22 0.85
CA SER A 75 -6.16 1.93 1.52
C SER A 75 -5.36 0.93 0.68
N SER A 76 -4.05 0.86 0.92
CA SER A 76 -3.18 -0.08 0.24
C SER A 76 -3.62 -1.48 0.63
N SER A 77 -3.80 -2.34 -0.37
CA SER A 77 -4.20 -3.74 -0.22
C SER A 77 -3.39 -4.55 0.79
N ARG A 78 -2.17 -4.08 1.08
CA ARG A 78 -1.21 -4.65 2.05
C ARG A 78 -1.77 -4.74 3.46
N TYR A 79 -2.66 -3.83 3.87
CA TYR A 79 -3.25 -3.85 5.22
C TYR A 79 -4.25 -5.00 5.44
N PHE A 80 -4.72 -5.65 4.37
CA PHE A 80 -5.62 -6.79 4.46
C PHE A 80 -4.91 -8.14 4.37
N ILE A 81 -3.58 -8.17 4.46
CA ILE A 81 -2.81 -9.41 4.35
C ILE A 81 -3.17 -10.44 5.43
N ALA A 82 -3.66 -10.03 6.62
CA ALA A 82 -4.10 -10.97 7.64
C ALA A 82 -5.45 -11.65 7.34
N LEU A 83 -6.26 -11.09 6.42
CA LEU A 83 -7.56 -11.65 6.06
C LEU A 83 -7.45 -13.09 5.51
N PRO A 84 -6.59 -13.41 4.53
CA PRO A 84 -6.42 -14.78 4.06
C PRO A 84 -5.90 -15.72 5.15
N PHE A 85 -5.06 -15.25 6.08
CA PHE A 85 -4.59 -16.07 7.21
C PHE A 85 -5.74 -16.40 8.19
N ALA A 86 -6.57 -15.42 8.52
CA ALA A 86 -7.73 -15.62 9.39
C ALA A 86 -8.75 -16.60 8.78
N ILE A 87 -9.05 -16.44 7.48
CA ILE A 87 -9.94 -17.34 6.74
C ILE A 87 -9.33 -18.75 6.66
N GLY A 88 -8.04 -18.86 6.32
CA GLY A 88 -7.34 -20.13 6.21
C GLY A 88 -7.32 -20.92 7.51
N ALA A 89 -7.05 -20.25 8.64
CA ALA A 89 -7.08 -20.86 9.96
C ALA A 89 -8.49 -21.31 10.36
N SER A 90 -9.52 -20.51 10.09
CA SER A 90 -10.92 -20.92 10.29
C SER A 90 -11.28 -22.18 9.50
N CYS A 91 -10.88 -22.25 8.22
CA CYS A 91 -11.13 -23.43 7.39
C CYS A 91 -10.37 -24.67 7.89
N ALA A 92 -9.12 -24.52 8.30
CA ALA A 92 -8.33 -25.60 8.88
C ALA A 92 -8.95 -26.11 10.20
N TYR A 93 -9.44 -25.20 11.04
CA TYR A 93 -10.13 -25.52 12.27
C TYR A 93 -11.42 -26.32 12.01
N LEU A 94 -12.24 -25.92 11.03
CA LEU A 94 -13.43 -26.67 10.62
C LEU A 94 -13.08 -28.08 10.12
N LEU A 95 -12.00 -28.24 9.36
CA LEU A 95 -11.52 -29.55 8.92
C LEU A 95 -11.10 -30.44 10.11
N LEU A 96 -10.33 -29.89 11.05
CA LEU A 96 -9.89 -30.63 12.24
C LEU A 96 -11.08 -31.05 13.11
N ARG A 97 -12.02 -30.14 13.32
CA ARG A 97 -13.25 -30.38 14.08
C ARG A 97 -14.14 -31.46 13.44
N SER A 98 -14.35 -31.38 12.12
CA SER A 98 -15.16 -32.36 11.38
C SER A 98 -14.56 -33.76 11.33
N ARG A 99 -13.27 -33.91 11.64
CA ARG A 99 -12.57 -35.19 11.74
C ARG A 99 -12.79 -35.87 13.09
N LYS A 100 -12.86 -35.08 14.18
CA LYS A 100 -13.02 -35.57 15.56
C LYS A 100 -14.49 -35.81 15.93
N LYS A 101 -15.37 -34.85 15.65
CA LYS A 101 -16.81 -35.03 15.84
C LYS A 101 -17.35 -35.83 14.65
N ARG A 102 -18.27 -36.77 14.88
CA ARG A 102 -18.98 -37.55 13.83
C ARG A 102 -19.94 -36.64 13.05
N GLU A 103 -19.39 -35.58 12.49
CA GLU A 103 -20.10 -34.56 11.73
C GLU A 103 -20.47 -35.12 10.35
N SER A 104 -21.55 -34.61 9.77
CA SER A 104 -22.08 -35.08 8.49
C SER A 104 -21.00 -35.12 7.41
N ARG A 105 -20.96 -36.20 6.60
CA ARG A 105 -20.11 -36.32 5.40
C ARG A 105 -20.14 -35.05 4.53
N CYS A 106 -21.27 -34.34 4.54
CA CYS A 106 -21.47 -33.09 3.81
C CYS A 106 -20.51 -31.96 4.27
N MET A 107 -20.34 -31.75 5.58
CA MET A 107 -19.46 -30.70 6.14
C MET A 107 -17.98 -30.93 5.80
N ARG A 108 -17.56 -32.20 5.83
CA ARG A 108 -16.19 -32.58 5.48
C ARG A 108 -15.91 -32.38 3.98
N THR A 109 -16.85 -32.78 3.11
CA THR A 109 -16.72 -32.55 1.67
C THR A 109 -16.73 -31.06 1.35
N LEU A 110 -17.62 -30.28 1.97
CA LEU A 110 -17.68 -28.83 1.80
C LEU A 110 -16.35 -28.17 2.18
N SER A 111 -15.77 -28.54 3.31
CA SER A 111 -14.51 -27.97 3.79
C SER A 111 -13.32 -28.30 2.85
N LEU A 112 -13.27 -29.52 2.30
CA LEU A 112 -12.23 -29.93 1.35
C LEU A 112 -12.35 -29.22 -0.01
N VAL A 113 -13.56 -29.17 -0.57
CA VAL A 113 -13.83 -28.44 -1.83
C VAL A 113 -13.42 -26.98 -1.70
N MET A 114 -13.61 -26.39 -0.51
CA MET A 114 -13.26 -25.01 -0.25
C MET A 114 -11.76 -24.75 -0.08
N VAL A 115 -11.00 -25.69 0.50
CA VAL A 115 -9.53 -25.61 0.48
C VAL A 115 -9.01 -25.68 -0.96
N LEU A 116 -9.56 -26.55 -1.80
CA LEU A 116 -9.19 -26.64 -3.21
C LEU A 116 -9.52 -25.34 -3.97
N LEU A 117 -10.70 -24.75 -3.71
CA LEU A 117 -11.06 -23.44 -4.25
C LEU A 117 -10.09 -22.35 -3.81
N ALA A 118 -9.72 -22.28 -2.53
CA ALA A 118 -8.76 -21.31 -2.01
C ALA A 118 -7.36 -21.46 -2.63
N LEU A 119 -6.90 -22.71 -2.82
CA LEU A 119 -5.63 -22.98 -3.50
C LEU A 119 -5.68 -22.59 -4.98
N ALA A 120 -6.79 -22.88 -5.67
CA ALA A 120 -6.98 -22.53 -7.07
C ALA A 120 -7.04 -21.01 -7.27
N THR A 121 -7.79 -20.29 -6.43
CA THR A 121 -7.88 -18.83 -6.50
C THR A 121 -6.57 -18.16 -6.10
N GLY A 122 -5.90 -18.66 -5.06
CA GLY A 122 -4.57 -18.20 -4.65
C GLY A 122 -3.52 -18.39 -5.74
N SER A 123 -3.52 -19.57 -6.39
CA SER A 123 -2.61 -19.85 -7.51
C SER A 123 -2.89 -18.96 -8.71
N ARG A 124 -4.17 -18.71 -9.02
CA ARG A 124 -4.56 -17.78 -10.09
C ARG A 124 -4.16 -16.34 -9.76
N ALA A 125 -4.35 -15.90 -8.52
CA ALA A 125 -3.93 -14.57 -8.06
C ALA A 125 -2.41 -14.42 -8.15
N ALA A 126 -1.65 -15.43 -7.72
CA ALA A 126 -0.20 -15.47 -7.86
C ALA A 126 0.23 -15.40 -9.33
N TRP A 127 -0.46 -16.12 -10.22
CA TRP A 127 -0.20 -16.05 -11.66
C TRP A 127 -0.48 -14.66 -12.23
N ILE A 128 -1.60 -14.03 -11.88
CA ILE A 128 -1.93 -12.67 -12.31
C ILE A 128 -0.86 -11.68 -11.82
N ASN A 129 -0.47 -11.77 -10.54
CA ASN A 129 0.59 -10.94 -9.98
C ASN A 129 1.92 -11.17 -10.71
N MET A 130 2.27 -12.42 -11.00
CA MET A 130 3.49 -12.74 -11.76
C MET A 130 3.42 -12.19 -13.19
N ASP A 131 2.29 -12.32 -13.87
CA ASP A 131 2.09 -11.78 -15.21
C ASP A 131 2.19 -10.25 -15.21
N GLN A 132 1.56 -9.56 -14.26
CA GLN A 132 1.56 -8.10 -14.18
C GLN A 132 2.88 -7.51 -13.67
N LEU A 133 3.51 -8.11 -12.67
CA LEU A 133 4.69 -7.56 -12.00
C LEU A 133 6.02 -7.98 -12.64
N LEU A 134 6.06 -9.10 -13.35
CA LEU A 134 7.31 -9.63 -13.92
C LEU A 134 7.26 -9.74 -15.45
N LEU A 135 6.19 -10.31 -16.00
CA LEU A 135 6.15 -10.61 -17.45
C LEU A 135 5.70 -9.41 -18.30
N ARG A 136 4.79 -8.59 -17.77
CA ARG A 136 4.22 -7.41 -18.42
C ARG A 136 4.53 -6.13 -17.64
N ASP A 137 5.65 -6.13 -16.93
CA ASP A 137 6.08 -4.95 -16.19
C ASP A 137 6.33 -3.79 -17.16
N ASP A 138 5.47 -2.77 -17.09
CA ASP A 138 5.58 -1.54 -17.87
C ASP A 138 6.00 -0.35 -16.99
N THR A 139 6.57 -0.63 -15.81
CA THR A 139 7.00 0.40 -14.86
C THR A 139 7.95 1.41 -15.49
N GLY A 140 8.78 0.98 -16.45
CA GLY A 140 9.70 1.85 -17.20
C GLY A 140 9.02 2.91 -18.10
N ASN A 141 7.74 2.74 -18.43
CA ASN A 141 6.93 3.70 -19.19
C ASN A 141 5.95 4.50 -18.31
N SER A 142 5.93 4.24 -17.00
CA SER A 142 5.17 5.05 -16.05
C SER A 142 5.59 6.51 -16.08
N TRP A 143 4.68 7.42 -15.76
CA TRP A 143 4.96 8.85 -15.68
C TRP A 143 6.04 9.19 -14.63
N LEU A 144 6.18 8.37 -13.57
CA LEU A 144 7.26 8.47 -12.59
C LEU A 144 8.62 8.13 -13.20
N ALA A 145 8.70 7.06 -13.99
CA ALA A 145 9.94 6.70 -14.68
C ALA A 145 10.31 7.74 -15.75
N LYS A 146 9.33 8.30 -16.46
CA LYS A 146 9.52 9.43 -17.38
C LYS A 146 10.03 10.68 -16.65
N ALA A 147 9.48 11.01 -15.49
CA ALA A 147 9.94 12.14 -14.69
C ALA A 147 11.41 11.97 -14.25
N GLY A 148 11.78 10.77 -13.81
CA GLY A 148 13.18 10.43 -13.50
C GLY A 148 14.11 10.59 -14.70
N LYS A 149 13.72 10.08 -15.89
CA LYS A 149 14.49 10.22 -17.13
C LYS A 149 14.67 11.68 -17.54
N VAL A 150 13.61 12.50 -17.46
CA VAL A 150 13.70 13.94 -17.80
C VAL A 150 14.69 14.67 -16.88
N LEU A 151 14.71 14.34 -15.58
CA LEU A 151 15.65 14.93 -14.63
C LEU A 151 17.09 14.50 -14.95
N GLU A 152 17.29 13.21 -15.24
CA GLU A 152 18.59 12.66 -15.63
C GLU A 152 19.12 13.30 -16.93
N GLU A 153 18.29 13.38 -17.98
CA GLU A 153 18.63 14.01 -19.26
C GLU A 153 18.97 15.50 -19.12
N LYS A 154 18.35 16.18 -18.15
CA LYS A 154 18.64 17.59 -17.83
C LYS A 154 19.82 17.78 -16.86
N GLY A 155 20.45 16.70 -16.42
CA GLY A 155 21.63 16.73 -15.55
C GLY A 155 21.33 17.11 -14.10
N TYR A 156 20.13 16.80 -13.60
CA TYR A 156 19.81 16.99 -12.18
C TYR A 156 20.20 15.76 -11.36
N ASP A 157 21.16 15.92 -10.47
CA ASP A 157 21.51 14.89 -9.48
C ASP A 157 20.52 14.88 -8.29
N HIS A 158 19.92 16.04 -7.99
CA HIS A 158 19.02 16.25 -6.86
C HIS A 158 17.72 16.96 -7.27
N ALA A 159 16.61 16.56 -6.65
CA ALA A 159 15.31 17.21 -6.81
C ALA A 159 14.47 17.10 -5.53
N TYR A 160 13.29 17.71 -5.51
CA TYR A 160 12.42 17.73 -4.34
C TYR A 160 10.97 17.42 -4.71
N SER A 161 10.28 16.70 -3.83
CA SER A 161 8.86 16.41 -4.00
C SER A 161 8.20 15.99 -2.69
N THR A 162 6.90 15.78 -2.67
CA THR A 162 6.23 15.18 -1.50
C THR A 162 6.59 13.69 -1.37
N PHE A 163 6.38 13.15 -0.16
CA PHE A 163 6.70 11.77 0.21
C PHE A 163 6.32 10.71 -0.85
N TYR A 164 5.11 10.82 -1.40
CA TYR A 164 4.57 9.85 -2.36
C TYR A 164 5.34 9.77 -3.69
N LEU A 165 6.05 10.83 -4.08
CA LEU A 165 6.78 10.93 -5.34
C LEU A 165 8.28 10.74 -5.16
N ALA A 166 8.83 11.33 -4.09
CA ALA A 166 10.26 11.41 -3.85
C ALA A 166 10.94 10.03 -3.80
N GLY A 167 10.37 9.11 -3.01
CA GLY A 167 10.89 7.74 -2.90
C GLY A 167 10.86 6.99 -4.23
N PRO A 168 9.68 6.84 -4.88
CA PRO A 168 9.56 6.10 -6.13
C PRO A 168 10.46 6.61 -7.25
N VAL A 169 10.56 7.93 -7.47
CA VAL A 169 11.42 8.45 -8.55
C VAL A 169 12.89 8.13 -8.30
N SER A 170 13.37 8.28 -7.06
CA SER A 170 14.76 7.94 -6.69
C SER A 170 15.08 6.47 -6.92
N VAL A 171 14.10 5.58 -6.64
CA VAL A 171 14.25 4.14 -6.88
C VAL A 171 14.27 3.83 -8.38
N LEU A 172 13.38 4.45 -9.16
CA LEU A 172 13.28 4.21 -10.61
C LEU A 172 14.49 4.70 -11.40
N THR A 173 15.20 5.72 -10.90
CA THR A 173 16.48 6.18 -11.47
C THR A 173 17.68 5.42 -10.92
N ASN A 174 17.47 4.40 -10.07
CA ASN A 174 18.52 3.67 -9.36
C ASN A 174 19.51 4.62 -8.64
N GLY A 175 18.98 5.68 -8.04
CA GLY A 175 19.78 6.68 -7.29
C GLY A 175 20.58 7.66 -8.15
N ARG A 176 20.50 7.61 -9.48
CA ARG A 176 21.13 8.61 -10.36
C ARG A 176 20.52 10.01 -10.18
N VAL A 177 19.23 10.06 -9.83
CA VAL A 177 18.55 11.27 -9.39
C VAL A 177 17.99 11.01 -7.99
N GLN A 178 18.43 11.78 -7.00
CA GLN A 178 17.94 11.68 -5.64
C GLN A 178 16.86 12.74 -5.40
N VAL A 179 15.66 12.29 -5.03
CA VAL A 179 14.53 13.19 -4.78
C VAL A 179 14.22 13.22 -3.28
N ALA A 180 14.38 14.40 -2.69
CA ALA A 180 14.18 14.67 -1.27
C ALA A 180 12.72 14.99 -0.92
N GLN A 181 12.27 14.64 0.29
CA GLN A 181 10.87 14.83 0.69
C GLN A 181 10.58 16.25 1.24
N LEU A 182 9.53 16.87 0.73
CA LEU A 182 8.92 18.06 1.30
C LEU A 182 7.63 17.69 2.00
N ASP A 183 7.36 18.39 3.10
CA ASP A 183 6.06 18.34 3.77
C ASP A 183 5.00 19.03 2.90
N GLN A 184 5.33 20.25 2.44
CA GLN A 184 4.46 21.06 1.59
C GLN A 184 5.28 22.02 0.72
N PHE A 185 4.78 22.32 -0.48
CA PHE A 185 5.43 23.24 -1.42
C PHE A 185 5.26 24.72 -1.04
N ARG A 186 4.19 25.07 -0.30
CA ARG A 186 3.89 26.46 0.07
C ARG A 186 5.03 27.15 0.82
N ASP A 187 5.66 26.41 1.73
CA ASP A 187 6.72 26.93 2.61
C ASP A 187 8.07 26.27 2.33
N MET A 188 8.14 25.35 1.35
CA MET A 188 9.35 24.59 0.97
C MET A 188 10.01 23.86 2.16
N LYS A 189 9.18 23.41 3.11
CA LYS A 189 9.63 22.81 4.36
C LYS A 189 9.97 21.33 4.18
N ALA A 190 11.13 20.92 4.67
CA ALA A 190 11.58 19.54 4.68
C ALA A 190 10.69 18.66 5.57
N MET A 191 10.49 17.42 5.16
CA MET A 191 9.83 16.41 5.98
C MET A 191 10.82 15.78 6.97
N LYS A 192 11.07 16.48 8.09
CA LYS A 192 12.12 16.15 9.09
C LYS A 192 12.14 14.69 9.59
N TRP A 193 11.00 14.00 9.55
CA TRP A 193 10.84 12.65 10.12
C TRP A 193 11.32 11.56 9.15
N LEU A 194 11.50 11.88 7.87
CA LEU A 194 11.77 10.93 6.78
C LEU A 194 12.92 11.36 5.86
N SER A 195 13.57 12.48 6.14
CA SER A 195 14.62 13.05 5.31
C SER A 195 15.89 13.30 6.11
N ASP A 196 17.03 13.44 5.44
CA ASP A 196 18.30 13.81 6.05
C ASP A 196 18.51 15.33 5.95
N ALA A 197 19.06 15.96 6.98
CA ALA A 197 19.34 17.40 7.00
C ALA A 197 20.31 17.84 5.89
N SER A 198 21.25 16.96 5.51
CA SER A 198 22.25 17.21 4.47
C SER A 198 21.66 17.48 3.09
N TRP A 199 20.39 17.13 2.88
CA TRP A 199 19.66 17.31 1.62
C TRP A 199 19.01 18.68 1.50
N TYR A 200 19.18 19.57 2.50
CA TYR A 200 18.54 20.88 2.50
C TYR A 200 19.54 21.98 2.88
N PRO A 201 19.33 23.21 2.38
CA PRO A 201 20.04 24.39 2.86
C PRO A 201 19.89 24.57 4.39
N PRO A 202 20.96 25.03 5.08
CA PRO A 202 22.23 25.51 4.54
C PRO A 202 23.27 24.41 4.28
N LEU A 203 22.98 23.14 4.59
CA LEU A 203 23.93 22.04 4.43
C LEU A 203 24.15 21.69 2.95
N THR A 204 23.10 21.81 2.14
CA THR A 204 23.21 21.87 0.67
C THR A 204 23.44 23.31 0.21
N LYS A 205 24.19 23.51 -0.88
CA LYS A 205 24.39 24.84 -1.47
C LYS A 205 23.06 25.39 -2.00
N SER A 206 22.63 26.53 -1.46
CA SER A 206 21.38 27.16 -1.90
C SER A 206 21.43 27.59 -3.36
N GLU A 207 22.60 27.94 -3.90
CA GLU A 207 22.75 28.45 -5.28
C GLU A 207 22.62 27.39 -6.38
N GLU A 208 22.55 26.10 -6.02
CA GLU A 208 22.41 25.03 -7.00
C GLU A 208 21.03 25.03 -7.67
N LYS A 209 21.03 24.86 -8.99
CA LYS A 209 19.81 24.67 -9.78
C LYS A 209 19.08 23.44 -9.24
N THR A 210 17.78 23.57 -9.01
CA THR A 210 16.98 22.48 -8.44
C THR A 210 15.69 22.28 -9.21
N ALA A 211 15.09 21.10 -9.07
CA ALA A 211 13.82 20.76 -9.67
C ALA A 211 12.81 20.32 -8.61
N PHE A 212 11.56 20.71 -8.79
CA PHE A 212 10.43 20.31 -7.95
C PHE A 212 9.46 19.47 -8.77
N LEU A 213 9.20 18.23 -8.35
CA LEU A 213 8.18 17.37 -8.95
C LEU A 213 6.87 17.62 -8.22
N VAL A 214 5.84 18.10 -8.90
CA VAL A 214 4.59 18.54 -8.29
C VAL A 214 3.41 17.84 -8.97
N THR A 215 2.58 17.15 -8.18
CA THR A 215 1.30 16.60 -8.66
C THR A 215 0.26 17.70 -8.84
N GLU A 216 -0.81 17.41 -9.59
CA GLU A 216 -1.92 18.36 -9.76
C GLU A 216 -2.57 18.77 -8.41
N ALA A 217 -2.60 17.88 -7.41
CA ALA A 217 -3.12 18.21 -6.07
C ALA A 217 -2.32 19.31 -5.37
N ASN A 218 -1.00 19.34 -5.57
CA ASN A 218 -0.08 20.26 -4.91
C ASN A 218 0.28 21.49 -5.76
N ARG A 219 -0.21 21.52 -7.00
CA ARG A 219 0.05 22.58 -7.98
C ARG A 219 -0.25 23.98 -7.43
N LYS A 220 -1.40 24.16 -6.77
CA LYS A 220 -1.82 25.47 -6.24
C LYS A 220 -0.82 26.01 -5.23
N ASP A 221 -0.27 25.15 -4.38
CA ASP A 221 0.72 25.59 -3.39
C ASP A 221 2.06 25.96 -4.04
N MET A 222 2.47 25.22 -5.08
CA MET A 222 3.66 25.59 -5.87
C MET A 222 3.47 26.92 -6.61
N GLU A 223 2.31 27.13 -7.24
CA GLU A 223 2.01 28.37 -7.95
C GLU A 223 1.98 29.58 -7.00
N LEU A 224 1.36 29.44 -5.82
CA LEU A 224 1.36 30.48 -4.79
C LEU A 224 2.77 30.78 -4.28
N PHE A 225 3.63 29.77 -4.14
CA PHE A 225 5.03 29.95 -3.79
C PHE A 225 5.78 30.73 -4.87
N LEU A 226 5.63 30.34 -6.14
CA LEU A 226 6.29 30.99 -7.27
C LEU A 226 5.78 32.42 -7.53
N GLN A 227 4.51 32.73 -7.22
CA GLN A 227 3.99 34.10 -7.28
C GLN A 227 4.72 35.04 -6.31
N LYS A 228 5.13 34.54 -5.14
CA LYS A 228 5.93 35.30 -4.17
C LYS A 228 7.40 35.40 -4.58
N HIS A 229 7.86 34.50 -5.45
CA HIS A 229 9.25 34.37 -5.85
C HIS A 229 9.39 34.17 -7.38
N PRO A 230 8.95 35.14 -8.19
CA PRO A 230 8.88 34.99 -9.65
C PRO A 230 10.26 34.88 -10.31
N ASP A 231 11.31 35.36 -9.64
CA ASP A 231 12.69 35.29 -10.11
C ASP A 231 13.27 33.87 -10.11
N LEU A 232 12.66 32.94 -9.35
CA LEU A 232 13.15 31.58 -9.18
C LEU A 232 12.90 30.69 -10.39
N LEU A 233 11.81 30.87 -11.12
CA LEU A 233 11.39 29.93 -12.15
C LEU A 233 12.28 30.04 -13.40
N LEU A 234 12.78 28.89 -13.87
CA LEU A 234 13.50 28.76 -15.14
C LEU A 234 12.64 28.13 -16.22
N GLY A 235 11.80 27.18 -15.85
CA GLY A 235 10.97 26.46 -16.80
C GLY A 235 10.03 25.49 -16.11
N VAL A 236 9.04 25.03 -16.88
CA VAL A 236 8.07 24.02 -16.46
C VAL A 236 8.02 22.96 -17.53
N THR A 237 8.17 21.70 -17.13
CA THR A 237 7.94 20.53 -18.00
C THR A 237 6.67 19.84 -17.55
N GLU A 238 5.69 19.73 -18.44
CA GLU A 238 4.45 19.00 -18.16
C GLU A 238 4.60 17.53 -18.59
N LEU A 239 4.19 16.63 -17.70
CA LEU A 239 4.09 15.20 -17.91
C LEU A 239 2.67 14.75 -17.50
N ASP A 240 2.26 13.56 -17.95
CA ASP A 240 0.95 13.01 -17.57
C ASP A 240 0.84 12.87 -16.04
N GLY A 241 0.03 13.73 -15.41
CA GLY A 241 -0.23 13.73 -13.97
C GLY A 241 0.80 14.45 -13.09
N LEU A 242 1.86 15.03 -13.66
CA LEU A 242 2.95 15.70 -12.93
C LEU A 242 3.50 16.90 -13.70
N ARG A 243 3.91 17.95 -12.98
CA ARG A 243 4.75 19.03 -13.51
C ARG A 243 6.12 19.03 -12.83
N ILE A 244 7.17 19.24 -13.60
CA ILE A 244 8.52 19.48 -13.11
C ILE A 244 8.79 20.99 -13.22
N TYR A 245 8.95 21.65 -12.09
CA TYR A 245 9.31 23.06 -12.01
C TYR A 245 10.81 23.18 -11.81
N GLU A 246 11.49 23.82 -12.75
CA GLU A 246 12.92 24.07 -12.68
C GLU A 246 13.17 25.43 -12.03
N CYS A 247 13.97 25.46 -10.97
CA CYS A 247 14.27 26.67 -10.22
C CYS A 247 15.77 26.99 -10.25
N LYS A 248 16.09 28.29 -10.28
CA LYS A 248 17.47 28.80 -10.31
C LYS A 248 18.31 28.40 -9.12
N ARG A 249 17.67 28.25 -7.96
CA ARG A 249 18.33 28.02 -6.67
C ARG A 249 17.45 27.16 -5.77
N ASN A 250 18.09 26.42 -4.89
CA ASN A 250 17.46 25.64 -3.84
C ASN A 250 17.02 26.53 -2.68
N VAL A 251 15.71 26.60 -2.49
CA VAL A 251 15.00 27.42 -1.49
C VAL A 251 14.34 26.59 -0.41
N THR A 252 14.64 25.29 -0.37
CA THR A 252 14.10 24.38 0.63
C THR A 252 14.68 24.64 2.01
N ARG A 253 13.93 24.26 3.06
CA ARG A 253 14.26 24.60 4.45
C ARG A 253 14.19 23.37 5.32
N TRP A 254 15.30 23.05 5.99
CA TRP A 254 15.31 22.08 7.08
C TRP A 254 14.63 22.63 8.34
N GLY A 255 14.78 23.93 8.63
CA GLY A 255 14.30 24.61 9.83
C GLY A 255 12.87 25.16 9.76
N GLU A 256 12.49 25.97 10.76
CA GLU A 256 11.34 26.89 10.67
C GLU A 256 11.68 28.11 9.80
#